data_AF-A0A942V8D5-F1
#
_entry.id   AF-A0A942V8D5-F1
#
_cell.length_a   1.000
_cell.length_b   1.000
_cell.length_c   1.000
_cell.angle_alpha   90.00
_cell.angle_beta   90.00
_cell.angle_gamma   90.00
#
_symmetry.space_group_name_H-M   'P 1'
#
loop_
_entity.id
_entity.type
_entity.pdbx_description
1 polymer ?
#
loop_
_entity_poly.entity_id
_entity_poly.type
_entity_poly.pdbx_seq_one_letter_code
_entity_poly.pdbx_strand_id
1 'polypeptide(L)'
;MAIYSELPVYRDSYRLLLEIYKVTNTFSREYKFSLGQDMRRDTLSLFRNLYRANKNQDKRVFLEAFLDDFELLKLQIRVCLDLKLLSYKKMAEIAMITDSIGKQITAWKNRSK
;
A
#
# COMPACT_ATOMS: atom_id res chain seq x y z
N MET A 1 -14.57 19.03 -4.25
CA MET A 1 -14.11 17.62 -4.19
C MET A 1 -12.90 17.54 -5.11
N ALA A 2 -11.69 17.40 -4.57
CA ALA A 2 -10.52 17.24 -5.44
C ALA A 2 -10.69 15.98 -6.30
N ILE A 3 -10.31 16.06 -7.56
CA ILE A 3 -10.33 14.90 -8.46
C ILE A 3 -9.42 13.86 -7.81
N TYR A 4 -9.95 12.67 -7.52
CA TYR A 4 -9.30 11.61 -6.73
C TYR A 4 -7.87 11.25 -7.20
N SER A 5 -7.59 11.47 -8.49
CA SER A 5 -6.29 11.27 -9.12
C SER A 5 -5.23 12.33 -8.79
N GLU A 6 -5.58 13.46 -8.18
CA GLU A 6 -4.65 14.57 -7.90
C GLU A 6 -4.01 14.50 -6.51
N LEU A 7 -4.50 13.62 -5.63
CA LEU A 7 -3.93 13.47 -4.29
C LEU A 7 -2.53 12.83 -4.39
N PRO A 8 -1.47 13.44 -3.81
CA PRO A 8 -0.13 12.86 -3.81
C PRO A 8 -0.10 11.41 -3.28
N VAL A 9 -0.94 11.11 -2.28
CA VAL A 9 -1.00 9.78 -1.68
C VAL A 9 -1.57 8.74 -2.64
N TYR A 10 -2.53 9.12 -3.49
CA TYR A 10 -3.08 8.24 -4.50
C TYR A 10 -2.02 7.87 -5.55
N ARG A 11 -1.25 8.86 -6.02
CA ARG A 11 -0.14 8.65 -6.95
C ARG A 11 0.91 7.71 -6.36
N ASP A 12 1.30 7.94 -5.11
CA ASP A 12 2.32 7.13 -4.45
C ASP A 12 1.82 5.70 -4.16
N SER A 13 0.55 5.55 -3.76
CA SER A 13 -0.10 4.22 -3.65
C SER A 13 -0.19 3.51 -5.00
N TYR A 14 -0.42 4.22 -6.10
CA TYR A 14 -0.41 3.64 -7.45
C TYR A 14 0.98 3.16 -7.87
N ARG A 15 2.02 3.94 -7.52
CA ARG A 15 3.40 3.50 -7.68
C ARG A 15 3.69 2.23 -6.88
N LEU A 16 3.23 2.15 -5.63
CA LEU A 16 3.35 0.95 -4.80
C LEU A 16 2.66 -0.25 -5.46
N LEU A 17 1.43 -0.08 -5.94
CA LEU A 17 0.67 -1.13 -6.65
C LEU A 17 1.49 -1.72 -7.81
N LEU A 18 2.02 -0.86 -8.69
CA LEU A 18 2.82 -1.32 -9.81
C LEU A 18 4.08 -2.08 -9.37
N GLU A 19 4.78 -1.61 -8.35
CA GLU A 19 5.95 -2.32 -7.82
C GLU A 19 5.58 -3.68 -7.21
N ILE A 20 4.48 -3.78 -6.46
CA ILE A 20 3.98 -5.07 -5.96
C ILE A 20 3.66 -6.02 -7.10
N TYR A 21 2.99 -5.57 -8.16
CA TYR A 21 2.69 -6.42 -9.33
C TYR A 21 3.96 -6.90 -10.03
N LYS A 22 4.95 -6.02 -10.23
CA LYS A 22 6.24 -6.38 -10.84
C LYS A 22 6.98 -7.43 -10.02
N VAL A 23 7.13 -7.21 -8.72
CA VAL A 23 7.83 -8.11 -7.79
C VAL A 23 7.14 -9.46 -7.70
N THR A 24 5.83 -9.47 -7.44
CA THR A 24 5.08 -10.72 -7.28
C THR A 24 5.01 -11.55 -8.57
N ASN A 25 5.25 -10.93 -9.73
CA ASN A 25 5.29 -11.66 -11.00
C ASN A 25 6.52 -12.56 -11.15
N THR A 26 7.62 -12.24 -10.45
CA THR A 26 8.87 -13.01 -10.48
C THR A 26 8.91 -14.13 -9.44
N PHE A 27 7.87 -14.26 -8.60
CA PHE A 27 7.80 -15.31 -7.59
C PHE A 27 7.64 -16.69 -8.22
N SER A 28 8.11 -17.73 -7.52
CA SER A 28 7.82 -19.11 -7.88
C SER A 28 6.31 -19.36 -7.86
N ARG A 29 5.86 -20.41 -8.54
CA ARG A 29 4.43 -20.72 -8.70
C ARG A 29 3.69 -20.78 -7.36
N GLU A 30 4.32 -21.40 -6.36
CA GLU A 30 3.77 -21.55 -5.00
C GLU A 30 3.50 -20.19 -4.34
N TYR A 31 4.49 -19.31 -4.29
CA TYR A 31 4.34 -17.99 -3.67
C TYR A 31 3.51 -17.03 -4.51
N LYS A 32 3.51 -17.18 -5.84
CA LYS A 32 2.75 -16.31 -6.75
C LYS A 32 1.25 -16.41 -6.54
N PHE A 33 0.74 -17.63 -6.31
CA PHE A 33 -0.68 -17.89 -6.11
C PHE A 33 -1.11 -17.91 -4.63
N SER A 34 -0.17 -17.69 -3.71
CA SER A 34 -0.45 -17.48 -2.28
C SER A 34 -0.12 -16.03 -1.92
N LEU A 35 1.07 -15.79 -1.36
CA LEU A 35 1.52 -14.48 -0.87
C LEU A 35 1.42 -13.38 -1.93
N GLY A 36 1.83 -13.67 -3.16
CA GLY A 36 1.78 -12.71 -4.26
C GLY A 36 0.35 -12.30 -4.64
N GLN A 37 -0.62 -13.21 -4.52
CA GLN A 37 -2.03 -12.91 -4.75
C GLN A 37 -2.61 -12.06 -3.60
N ASP A 38 -2.30 -12.41 -2.36
CA ASP A 38 -2.73 -11.65 -1.18
C ASP A 38 -2.17 -10.22 -1.21
N MET A 39 -0.88 -10.04 -1.46
CA MET A 39 -0.27 -8.71 -1.56
C MET A 39 -0.94 -7.82 -2.60
N ARG A 40 -1.29 -8.38 -3.78
CA ARG A 40 -2.01 -7.63 -4.83
C ARG A 40 -3.40 -7.23 -4.37
N ARG A 41 -4.13 -8.15 -3.73
CA ARG A 41 -5.46 -7.89 -3.18
C ARG A 41 -5.41 -6.80 -2.11
N ASP A 42 -4.47 -6.92 -1.18
CA ASP A 42 -4.37 -6.03 -0.02
C ASP A 42 -3.92 -4.62 -0.48
N THR A 43 -2.99 -4.53 -1.43
CA THR A 43 -2.65 -3.23 -2.06
C THR A 43 -3.83 -2.60 -2.79
N LEU A 44 -4.72 -3.39 -3.41
CA LEU A 44 -5.97 -2.88 -4.01
C LEU A 44 -6.99 -2.43 -2.95
N SER A 45 -7.01 -3.06 -1.77
CA SER A 45 -7.87 -2.66 -0.64
C SER A 45 -7.54 -1.24 -0.16
N LEU A 46 -6.26 -0.87 -0.15
CA LEU A 46 -5.81 0.49 0.19
C LEU A 46 -6.53 1.57 -0.63
N PHE A 47 -6.74 1.33 -1.93
CA PHE A 47 -7.48 2.26 -2.78
C PHE A 47 -8.96 2.36 -2.44
N ARG A 48 -9.58 1.28 -1.95
CA ARG A 48 -10.97 1.33 -1.48
C ARG A 48 -11.07 2.26 -0.27
N ASN A 49 -10.11 2.20 0.65
CA ASN A 49 -10.05 3.08 1.81
C ASN A 49 -9.77 4.53 1.41
N LEU A 50 -8.84 4.78 0.48
CA LEU A 50 -8.58 6.12 -0.06
C LEU A 50 -9.82 6.73 -0.72
N TYR A 51 -10.53 5.94 -1.54
CA TYR A 51 -11.75 6.39 -2.21
C TYR A 51 -12.85 6.73 -1.19
N ARG A 52 -13.06 5.85 -0.20
CA ARG A 52 -14.04 6.07 0.88
C ARG A 52 -13.69 7.30 1.72
N ALA A 53 -12.42 7.49 2.06
CA ALA A 53 -11.94 8.69 2.78
C ALA A 53 -12.16 9.97 1.96
N ASN A 54 -12.01 9.93 0.63
CA ASN A 54 -12.24 11.11 -0.21
C ASN A 54 -13.74 11.44 -0.37
N LYS A 55 -14.61 10.41 -0.40
CA LYS A 55 -16.05 10.56 -0.62
C LYS A 55 -16.82 11.01 0.63
N ASN A 56 -16.40 10.57 1.81
CA ASN A 56 -17.14 10.79 3.05
C ASN A 56 -16.66 12.03 3.81
N GLN A 57 -17.55 12.59 4.64
CA GLN A 57 -17.19 13.68 5.54
C GLN A 57 -16.32 13.18 6.71
N ASP A 58 -16.72 12.06 7.32
CA ASP A 58 -15.87 11.35 8.28
C ASP A 58 -14.83 10.52 7.54
N LYS A 59 -13.62 11.08 7.46
CA LYS A 59 -12.48 10.46 6.78
C LYS A 59 -11.68 9.57 7.71
N ARG A 60 -11.77 9.80 9.03
CA ARG A 60 -10.86 9.18 10.01
C ARG A 60 -10.99 7.68 10.02
N VAL A 61 -12.21 7.17 10.07
CA VAL A 61 -12.49 5.73 10.10
C VAL A 61 -11.84 5.03 8.90
N PHE A 62 -11.92 5.63 7.71
CA PHE A 62 -11.32 5.05 6.50
C PHE A 62 -9.80 5.20 6.44
N LEU A 63 -9.25 6.29 6.97
CA LEU A 63 -7.80 6.48 7.07
C LEU A 63 -7.17 5.59 8.13
N GLU A 64 -7.89 5.22 9.19
CA GLU A 64 -7.46 4.23 10.18
C GLU A 64 -7.50 2.82 9.61
N ALA A 65 -8.61 2.45 8.98
CA ALA A 65 -8.70 1.19 8.24
C ALA A 65 -7.60 1.07 7.16
N PHE A 66 -7.24 2.18 6.49
CA PHE A 66 -6.10 2.20 5.58
C PHE A 66 -4.81 1.84 6.30
N LEU A 67 -4.53 2.43 7.46
CA LEU A 67 -3.29 2.19 8.21
C LEU A 67 -3.19 0.73 8.67
N ASP A 68 -4.30 0.14 9.11
CA ASP A 68 -4.34 -1.27 9.53
C ASP A 68 -4.03 -2.22 8.36
N ASP A 69 -4.72 -2.03 7.22
CA ASP A 69 -4.44 -2.79 5.98
C ASP A 69 -3.00 -2.57 5.50
N PHE A 70 -2.47 -1.37 5.70
CA PHE A 70 -1.11 -0.99 5.28
C PHE A 70 -0.02 -1.62 6.14
N GLU A 71 -0.25 -1.80 7.45
CA GLU A 71 0.67 -2.56 8.31
C GLU A 71 0.74 -4.03 7.89
N LEU A 72 -0.39 -4.63 7.52
CA LEU A 72 -0.42 -6.01 7.02
C LEU A 72 0.41 -6.13 5.73
N LEU A 73 0.25 -5.21 4.77
CA LEU A 73 1.04 -5.22 3.55
C LEU A 73 2.55 -5.06 3.83
N LYS A 74 2.94 -4.20 4.78
CA LYS A 74 4.35 -4.06 5.19
C LYS A 74 4.92 -5.35 5.78
N LEU A 75 4.12 -6.07 6.58
CA LEU A 75 4.50 -7.39 7.09
C LEU A 75 4.72 -8.39 5.95
N GLN A 76 3.81 -8.46 4.98
CA GLN A 76 3.95 -9.33 3.81
C GLN A 76 5.21 -9.02 3.00
N ILE A 77 5.53 -7.73 2.80
CA ILE A 77 6.76 -7.29 2.13
C ILE A 77 8.00 -7.76 2.91
N ARG A 78 7.99 -7.68 4.25
CA ARG A 78 9.09 -8.18 5.08
C ARG A 78 9.26 -9.69 4.96
N VAL A 79 8.15 -10.45 5.00
CA VAL A 79 8.18 -11.91 4.78
C VAL A 79 8.78 -12.26 3.41
N CYS A 80 8.47 -11.49 2.37
CA CYS A 80 9.09 -11.69 1.05
C CYS A 80 10.63 -11.54 1.08
N LEU A 81 11.15 -10.61 1.89
CA LEU A 81 12.60 -10.46 2.06
C LEU A 81 13.19 -11.65 2.83
N ASP A 82 12.57 -12.05 3.94
CA ASP A 82 13.04 -13.14 4.80
C ASP A 82 13.07 -14.48 4.05
N LEU A 83 12.08 -14.70 3.16
CA LEU A 83 12.01 -15.85 2.24
C LEU A 83 12.91 -15.71 1.01
N LYS A 84 13.69 -14.62 0.89
CA LYS A 84 14.57 -14.31 -0.26
C LYS A 84 13.84 -14.20 -1.60
N LEU A 85 12.54 -13.89 -1.59
CA LEU A 85 11.74 -13.57 -2.77
C LEU A 85 11.99 -12.14 -3.28
N LEU A 86 12.56 -11.30 -2.42
CA LEU A 86 12.95 -9.93 -2.69
C LEU A 86 14.43 -9.71 -2.42
N SER A 87 15.08 -8.89 -3.25
CA SER A 87 16.43 -8.41 -2.96
C SER A 87 16.39 -7.26 -1.96
N TYR A 88 17.46 -7.09 -1.18
CA TYR A 88 17.61 -5.95 -0.26
C TYR A 88 17.48 -4.60 -0.98
N LYS A 89 18.01 -4.49 -2.21
CA LYS A 89 17.87 -3.28 -3.04
C LYS A 89 16.39 -2.98 -3.32
N LYS A 90 15.63 -3.97 -3.76
CA LYS A 90 14.19 -3.78 -4.05
C LYS A 90 13.39 -3.52 -2.77
N MET A 91 13.75 -4.14 -1.65
CA MET A 91 13.17 -3.82 -0.35
C MET A 91 13.38 -2.35 0.01
N ALA A 92 14.60 -1.82 -0.13
CA ALA A 92 14.90 -0.42 0.18
C ALA A 92 14.07 0.54 -0.71
N GLU A 93 13.93 0.24 -2.00
CA GLU A 93 13.07 1.01 -2.91
C GLU A 93 11.60 1.02 -2.47
N ILE A 94 11.05 -0.14 -2.11
CA ILE A 94 9.66 -0.26 -1.64
C ILE A 94 9.49 0.44 -0.28
N ALA A 95 10.48 0.33 0.62
CA ALA A 95 10.45 0.96 1.95
C ALA A 95 10.36 2.49 1.86
N MET A 96 11.05 3.12 0.91
CA MET A 96 10.93 4.57 0.69
C MET A 96 9.52 4.97 0.23
N ILE A 97 8.89 4.16 -0.63
CA ILE A 97 7.53 4.40 -1.09
C ILE A 97 6.55 4.24 0.08
N THR A 98 6.69 3.18 0.88
CA THR A 98 5.78 2.92 1.98
C THR A 98 5.90 3.95 3.11
N ASP A 99 7.11 4.42 3.42
CA ASP A 99 7.32 5.51 4.38
C ASP A 99 6.67 6.83 3.92
N SER A 100 6.82 7.19 2.65
CA SER A 100 6.16 8.37 2.05
C SER A 100 4.64 8.29 2.19
N ILE A 101 4.03 7.15 1.85
CA ILE A 101 2.58 6.93 1.95
C ILE A 101 2.13 7.03 3.41
N GLY A 102 2.81 6.38 4.35
CA GLY A 102 2.46 6.42 5.77
C GLY A 102 2.44 7.83 6.35
N LYS A 103 3.44 8.66 5.99
CA LYS A 103 3.50 10.07 6.37
C LYS A 103 2.32 10.87 5.82
N GLN A 104 1.98 10.65 4.55
CA GLN A 104 0.87 11.36 3.89
C GLN A 104 -0.49 11.00 4.50
N ILE A 105 -0.75 9.72 4.77
CA ILE A 105 -2.00 9.26 5.40
C ILE A 105 -2.12 9.82 6.82
N THR A 106 -1.04 9.77 7.59
CA THR A 106 -1.03 10.30 8.97
C THR A 106 -1.28 11.80 8.98
N ALA A 107 -0.62 12.55 8.08
CA ALA A 107 -0.85 13.98 7.94
C ALA A 107 -2.30 14.29 7.53
N TRP A 108 -2.87 13.52 6.61
CA TRP A 108 -4.26 13.68 6.18
C TRP A 108 -5.24 13.38 7.33
N LYS A 109 -4.99 12.31 8.10
CA LYS A 109 -5.80 11.97 9.27
C LYS A 109 -5.79 13.07 10.31
N ASN A 110 -4.62 13.65 10.60
CA ASN A 110 -4.46 14.71 11.60
C ASN A 110 -5.12 16.03 11.16
N ARG A 111 -5.15 16.33 9.85
CA ARG A 111 -5.81 17.51 9.29
C ARG A 111 -7.33 17.36 9.18
N SER A 112 -7.84 16.13 9.13
CA SER A 112 -9.28 15.85 9.09
C SER A 112 -9.91 15.91 10.49
N LYS A 113 -9.42 16.84 11.33
CA LYS A 113 -9.88 17.06 12.71
C LYS A 113 -11.15 17.89 12.76
#